data_AF-A0A929FBT6-F1
#
_entry.id   AF-A0A929FBT6-F1
#
_cell.length_a   1.000
_cell.length_b   1.000
_cell.length_c   1.000
_cell.angle_alpha   90.00
_cell.angle_beta   90.00
_cell.angle_gamma   90.00
#
_symmetry.space_group_name_H-M   'P 1'
#
loop_
_entity.id
_entity.type
_entity.pdbx_description
1 polymer ?
#
loop_
_entity_poly.entity_id
_entity_poly.type
_entity_poly.pdbx_seq_one_letter_code
_entity_poly.pdbx_strand_id
1 'polypeptide(L)'
;MDPHNAASDTFDRAIVPSETAARKEREGDAYKETPDSPTDESIDTTGGYTVSSEGLINNYPVEPEMYVETPGDLRPSESADAK
;
A
#
# COMPACT_ATOMS: atom_id res chain seq x y z
N MET A 1 3.12 10.39 0.33
CA MET A 1 2.55 9.54 -0.73
C MET A 1 3.15 8.18 -0.53
N ASP A 2 2.38 7.28 0.08
CA ASP A 2 2.78 5.89 0.26
C ASP A 2 3.21 5.27 -1.06
N PRO A 3 4.31 4.48 -1.08
CA PRO A 3 4.78 3.81 -2.29
C PRO A 3 3.74 2.82 -2.86
N HIS A 4 2.76 2.44 -2.04
CA HIS A 4 1.66 1.53 -2.38
C HIS A 4 0.48 2.21 -3.09
N ASN A 5 0.46 3.55 -3.17
CA ASN A 5 -0.63 4.32 -3.76
C ASN A 5 -0.28 4.83 -5.17
N ALA A 6 -1.15 4.52 -6.15
CA ALA A 6 -0.98 4.99 -7.51
C ALA A 6 -1.34 6.48 -7.67
N ALA A 7 -0.37 7.27 -8.13
CA ALA A 7 -0.50 8.72 -8.31
C ALA A 7 -1.49 9.16 -9.41
N SER A 8 -1.78 8.30 -10.41
CA SER A 8 -2.74 8.60 -11.48
C SER A 8 -4.08 7.92 -11.22
N ASP A 9 -5.18 8.62 -11.46
CA ASP A 9 -6.56 8.12 -11.28
C ASP A 9 -7.02 7.17 -12.40
N THR A 10 -6.21 7.05 -13.44
CA THR A 10 -6.55 6.36 -14.67
C THR A 10 -5.28 5.82 -15.33
N PHE A 11 -5.46 4.87 -16.25
CA PHE A 11 -4.40 4.43 -17.16
C PHE A 11 -4.25 5.36 -18.37
N ASP A 12 -5.34 5.97 -18.83
CA ASP A 12 -5.35 6.99 -19.89
C ASP A 12 -5.46 8.40 -19.26
N ARG A 13 -4.48 9.26 -19.54
CA ARG A 13 -4.43 10.63 -19.01
C ARG A 13 -5.60 11.51 -19.46
N ALA A 14 -6.21 11.23 -20.60
CA ALA A 14 -7.27 12.06 -21.16
C ALA A 14 -8.68 11.60 -20.77
N ILE A 15 -8.82 10.41 -20.20
CA ILE A 15 -10.12 9.78 -19.94
C ILE A 15 -10.20 9.34 -18.50
N VAL A 16 -11.14 9.93 -17.75
CA VAL A 16 -11.56 9.44 -16.43
C VAL A 16 -12.88 8.70 -16.58
N PRO A 17 -12.94 7.40 -16.24
CA PRO A 17 -14.20 6.66 -16.24
C PRO A 17 -15.22 7.32 -15.31
N SER A 18 -16.50 7.32 -15.70
CA SER A 18 -17.58 7.90 -14.90
C SER A 18 -17.67 7.28 -13.50
N GLU A 19 -17.38 5.99 -13.39
CA GLU A 19 -17.33 5.26 -12.12
C GLU A 19 -16.22 5.80 -11.21
N THR A 20 -15.00 5.96 -11.73
CA THR A 20 -13.85 6.48 -10.98
C THR A 20 -14.10 7.91 -10.50
N ALA A 21 -14.68 8.75 -11.35
CA ALA A 21 -15.04 10.13 -10.99
C ALA A 21 -16.08 10.15 -9.86
N ALA A 22 -17.19 9.43 -10.01
CA ALA A 22 -18.24 9.37 -9.00
C ALA A 22 -17.74 8.78 -7.67
N ARG A 23 -16.83 7.80 -7.74
CA ARG A 23 -16.24 7.20 -6.56
C ARG A 23 -15.30 8.16 -5.83
N LYS A 24 -14.48 8.91 -6.56
CA LYS A 24 -13.61 9.95 -6.00
C LYS A 24 -14.42 11.03 -5.28
N GLU A 25 -15.55 11.45 -5.85
CA GLU A 25 -16.46 12.40 -5.19
C GLU A 25 -17.10 11.82 -3.90
N ARG A 26 -17.45 10.54 -3.91
CA ARG A 26 -18.06 9.86 -2.76
C ARG A 26 -17.07 9.55 -1.63
N GLU A 27 -15.86 9.15 -1.98
CA GLU A 27 -14.83 8.71 -1.04
C GLU A 27 -13.97 9.89 -0.53
N GLY A 28 -13.84 10.96 -1.31
CA GLY A 28 -13.16 12.18 -0.91
C GLY A 28 -11.71 11.90 -0.49
N ASP A 29 -11.36 12.28 0.74
CA ASP A 29 -10.03 12.11 1.30
C ASP A 29 -9.64 10.64 1.55
N ALA A 30 -10.63 9.73 1.61
CA ALA A 30 -10.36 8.30 1.73
C ALA A 30 -10.12 7.62 0.36
N TYR A 31 -10.22 8.37 -0.75
CA TYR A 31 -10.01 7.82 -2.08
C TYR A 31 -8.53 7.43 -2.25
N LYS A 32 -8.30 6.15 -2.55
CA LYS A 32 -6.98 5.53 -2.71
C LYS A 32 -6.10 5.50 -1.45
N GLU A 33 -6.70 5.58 -0.27
CA GLU A 33 -5.96 5.37 0.96
C GLU A 33 -5.91 3.87 1.31
N THR A 34 -4.73 3.40 1.73
CA THR A 34 -4.58 2.08 2.33
C THR A 34 -5.02 2.15 3.80
N PRO A 35 -5.49 1.03 4.39
CA PRO A 35 -5.80 1.00 5.81
C PRO A 35 -4.57 1.37 6.66
N ASP A 36 -4.75 2.21 7.67
CA ASP A 36 -3.72 2.48 8.68
C ASP A 36 -3.39 1.20 9.46
N SER A 37 -2.11 1.03 9.82
CA SER A 37 -1.67 -0.05 10.70
C SER A 37 -2.42 0.01 12.04
N PRO A 38 -2.79 -1.14 12.64
CA PRO A 38 -3.38 -1.16 13.96
C PRO A 38 -2.47 -0.47 14.99
N THR A 39 -3.06 0.12 16.04
CA THR A 39 -2.34 0.86 17.11
C THR A 39 -1.28 0.02 17.82
N ASP A 40 -1.34 -1.30 17.70
CA ASP A 40 -0.33 -2.23 18.16
C ASP A 40 0.72 -2.44 17.05
N GLU A 41 1.80 -1.66 17.10
CA GLU A 41 2.89 -1.67 16.10
C GLU A 41 3.69 -2.99 16.06
N SER A 42 3.34 -3.99 16.89
CA SER A 42 4.09 -5.24 16.96
C SER A 42 3.82 -6.18 15.79
N ILE A 43 2.68 -6.04 15.09
CA ILE A 43 2.31 -6.87 13.94
C ILE A 43 1.87 -5.96 12.79
N ASP A 44 2.70 -5.86 11.75
CA ASP A 44 2.32 -5.21 10.51
C ASP A 44 1.35 -6.11 9.72
N THR A 45 0.06 -5.74 9.78
CA THR A 45 -0.99 -6.39 9.00
C THR A 45 -1.35 -5.64 7.72
N THR A 46 -0.75 -4.46 7.48
CA THR A 46 -1.15 -3.55 6.41
C THR A 46 -0.10 -3.39 5.30
N GLY A 47 1.14 -3.86 5.50
CA GLY A 47 2.21 -3.79 4.50
C GLY A 47 1.93 -4.52 3.18
N GLY A 48 0.94 -5.43 3.16
CA GLY A 48 0.51 -6.12 1.94
C GLY A 48 -0.54 -5.40 1.10
N TYR A 49 -1.04 -4.24 1.55
CA TYR A 49 -2.06 -3.51 0.82
C TYR A 49 -1.46 -2.68 -0.31
N THR A 50 -2.12 -2.70 -1.48
CA THR A 50 -1.74 -1.86 -2.62
C THR A 50 -2.98 -1.30 -3.29
N VAL A 51 -2.83 -0.16 -3.96
CA VAL A 51 -3.92 0.53 -4.64
C VAL A 51 -3.61 0.70 -6.12
N SER A 52 -4.51 0.23 -6.99
CA SER A 52 -4.37 0.41 -8.44
C SER A 52 -4.61 1.87 -8.87
N SER A 53 -4.25 2.21 -10.11
CA SER A 53 -4.51 3.56 -10.67
C SER A 53 -5.99 3.95 -10.63
N GLU A 54 -6.90 3.01 -10.86
CA GLU A 54 -8.35 3.25 -10.77
C GLU A 54 -8.85 3.27 -9.31
N GLY A 55 -7.96 2.98 -8.36
CA GLY A 55 -8.14 3.00 -6.92
C GLY A 55 -8.65 1.68 -6.33
N LEU A 56 -8.46 0.56 -7.03
CA LEU A 56 -8.88 -0.75 -6.55
C LEU A 56 -7.88 -1.25 -5.52
N ILE A 57 -8.36 -1.63 -4.33
CA ILE A 57 -7.50 -2.10 -3.24
C ILE A 57 -7.24 -3.59 -3.41
N ASN A 58 -5.98 -4.00 -3.35
CA ASN A 58 -5.55 -5.39 -3.29
C ASN A 58 -4.88 -5.67 -1.95
N ASN A 59 -5.07 -6.88 -1.43
CA ASN A 59 -4.36 -7.39 -0.26
C ASN A 59 -3.51 -8.58 -0.70
N TYR A 60 -2.19 -8.40 -0.67
CA TYR A 60 -1.22 -9.46 -0.92
C TYR A 60 -0.71 -10.02 0.41
N PRO A 61 -0.65 -11.35 0.57
CA PRO A 61 -0.07 -11.94 1.77
C PRO A 61 1.42 -11.60 1.84
N VAL A 62 1.82 -10.99 2.95
CA VAL A 62 3.22 -10.73 3.29
C VAL A 62 3.60 -11.66 4.43
N GLU A 63 4.73 -12.35 4.29
CA GLU A 63 5.24 -13.21 5.34
C GLU A 63 5.73 -12.35 6.51
N PRO A 64 5.24 -12.61 7.74
CA PRO A 64 5.72 -11.90 8.92
C PRO A 64 7.17 -12.27 9.20
N GLU A 65 7.90 -11.37 9.86
CA GLU A 65 9.24 -11.70 10.32
C GLU A 65 9.18 -12.82 11.36
N MET A 66 10.04 -13.83 11.20
CA MET A 66 10.24 -14.82 12.25
C MET A 66 10.93 -14.19 13.45
N TYR A 67 10.70 -14.74 14.64
CA TYR A 67 11.42 -14.32 15.84
C TYR A 67 12.94 -14.40 15.63
N VAL A 68 13.64 -13.32 15.97
CA VAL A 68 15.10 -13.24 15.91
C VAL A 68 15.65 -13.76 17.23
N GLU A 69 16.23 -14.96 17.22
CA GLU A 69 16.86 -15.53 18.42
C GLU A 69 18.36 -15.21 18.45
N THR A 70 19.01 -15.09 17.29
CA THR A 70 20.46 -14.87 17.17
C THR A 70 20.79 -13.65 16.30
N PRO A 71 21.85 -12.88 16.62
CA PRO A 71 22.33 -11.81 15.75
C PRO A 71 22.70 -12.35 14.35
N GLY A 72 21.86 -12.07 13.35
CA GLY A 72 21.99 -12.57 11.98
C GLY A 72 20.68 -13.05 11.34
N ASP A 73 19.64 -13.32 12.13
CA ASP A 73 18.34 -13.80 11.62
C ASP A 73 17.46 -12.67 11.02
N LEU A 74 17.85 -11.41 11.23
CA LEU A 74 17.17 -10.26 10.64
C LEU A 74 17.34 -10.26 9.12
N ARG A 75 16.26 -10.01 8.39
CA ARG A 75 16.33 -9.78 6.95
C ARG A 75 17.22 -8.57 6.68
N PRO A 76 18.04 -8.59 5.61
CA PRO A 76 18.76 -7.40 5.20
C PRO A 76 17.74 -6.30 4.88
N SER A 77 17.91 -5.12 5.50
CA SER A 77 17.04 -3.98 5.22
C SER A 77 17.20 -3.55 3.76
N GLU A 78 16.10 -3.20 3.08
CA GLU A 78 16.12 -2.69 1.70
C GLU A 78 16.99 -1.43 1.53
N SER A 79 17.42 -0.79 2.63
CA SER A 79 18.39 0.31 2.64
C SER A 79 19.84 -0.11 2.30
N ALA A 80 20.15 -1.40 2.25
CA ALA A 80 21.50 -1.91 1.97
C ALA A 80 21.82 -2.04 0.46
N ASP A 81 20.79 -2.08 -0.40
CA ASP A 81 20.93 -2.27 -1.86
C ASP A 81 20.83 -0.96 -2.68
N ALA A 82 20.66 0.19 -2.04
CA ALA A 82 20.75 1.49 -2.69
C ALA A 82 22.19 2.03 -2.66
N LYS A 83 23.08 1.49 -3.50
CA LYS A 83 24.42 2.06 -3.72
C LYS A 83 24.87 2.00 -5.18
#